data_AF-A0A954YIQ5-F1
#
_entry.id   AF-A0A954YIQ5-F1
#
_cell.length_a   1.000
_cell.length_b   1.000
_cell.length_c   1.000
_cell.angle_alpha   90.00
_cell.angle_beta   90.00
_cell.angle_gamma   90.00
#
_symmetry.space_group_name_H-M   'P 1'
#
loop_
_entity.id
_entity.type
_entity.pdbx_description
1 polymer ?
#
loop_
_entity_poly.entity_id
_entity_poly.type
_entity_poly.pdbx_seq_one_letter_code
_entity_poly.pdbx_strand_id
1 'polypeptide(L)'
;MMRRSFLPLLCVTLVAVLSCAATTMAQSQPATTVQLPTFQFFGVGTTVLVPDRGATYLGGINSSSSGASQFGVPLLPGPLFGNRAIGSQASAANTSVRVWIHDFEAMDEMLLRQAAAQRVGQPLLATAPHLRATETATSPKPERPKTDLVKLLTREAGEPEDRSTAIELQLAKARELLAAGKPGVAKIYYQMALRRSAGEQRERIAAEMRSRIETAIAASSP
;
A
#
# COMPACT_ATOMS: atom_id res chain seq x y z
N MET A 1 85.59 2.30 -44.61
CA MET A 1 84.91 1.05 -44.21
C MET A 1 83.90 1.39 -43.12
N MET A 2 82.64 1.63 -43.46
CA MET A 2 81.54 1.84 -42.51
C MET A 2 80.22 1.81 -43.29
N ARG A 3 79.16 1.28 -42.66
CA ARG A 3 77.73 1.33 -43.08
C ARG A 3 77.25 0.25 -44.07
N ARG A 4 77.03 -0.99 -43.60
CA ARG A 4 76.09 -1.93 -44.25
C ARG A 4 75.17 -2.72 -43.29
N SER A 5 75.30 -2.55 -41.97
CA SER A 5 74.60 -3.38 -40.97
C SER A 5 73.44 -2.71 -40.22
N PHE A 6 73.11 -1.44 -40.52
CA PHE A 6 72.04 -0.70 -39.83
C PHE A 6 70.64 -0.82 -40.46
N LEU A 7 70.55 -1.34 -41.69
CA LEU A 7 69.28 -1.43 -42.43
C LEU A 7 68.26 -2.46 -41.86
N PRO A 8 68.66 -3.69 -41.43
CA PRO A 8 67.69 -4.66 -40.96
C PRO A 8 67.15 -4.31 -39.56
N LEU A 9 67.95 -3.65 -38.72
CA LEU A 9 67.60 -3.28 -37.35
C LEU A 9 66.57 -2.13 -37.33
N LEU A 10 66.66 -1.22 -38.30
CA LEU A 10 65.70 -0.13 -38.48
C LEU A 10 64.36 -0.63 -39.06
N CYS A 11 64.36 -1.70 -39.85
CA CYS A 11 63.13 -2.31 -40.35
C CYS A 11 62.37 -3.06 -39.26
N VAL A 12 63.06 -3.77 -38.36
CA VAL A 12 62.41 -4.50 -37.25
C VAL A 12 61.81 -3.53 -36.22
N THR A 13 62.48 -2.42 -35.92
CA THR A 13 61.93 -1.38 -35.02
C THR A 13 60.75 -0.67 -35.68
N LEU A 14 60.81 -0.40 -36.98
CA LEU A 14 59.71 0.24 -37.70
C LEU A 14 58.48 -0.66 -37.80
N VAL A 15 58.65 -1.97 -38.03
CA VAL A 15 57.54 -2.94 -38.01
C VAL A 15 56.95 -3.09 -36.60
N ALA A 16 57.77 -3.11 -35.54
CA ALA A 16 57.29 -3.20 -34.16
C ALA A 16 56.50 -1.95 -33.75
N VAL A 17 56.96 -0.75 -34.14
CA VAL A 17 56.26 0.51 -33.87
C VAL A 17 54.96 0.61 -34.69
N LEU A 18 54.98 0.18 -35.95
CA LEU A 18 53.79 0.17 -36.82
C LEU A 18 52.73 -0.82 -36.32
N SER A 19 53.15 -1.96 -35.75
CA SER A 19 52.24 -2.94 -35.14
C SER A 19 51.61 -2.44 -33.84
N CYS A 20 52.34 -1.62 -33.07
CA CYS A 20 51.86 -1.01 -31.82
C CYS A 20 50.89 0.15 -32.07
N ALA A 21 51.03 0.85 -33.20
CA ALA A 21 50.11 1.93 -33.59
C ALA A 21 48.76 1.43 -34.14
N ALA A 22 48.68 0.18 -34.61
CA ALA A 22 47.45 -0.38 -35.19
C ALA A 22 46.45 -0.90 -34.13
N THR A 23 46.90 -1.19 -32.90
CA THR A 23 46.04 -1.75 -31.84
C THR A 23 45.31 -0.70 -30.99
N THR A 24 45.56 0.60 -31.21
CA THR A 24 44.88 1.69 -30.47
C THR A 24 43.51 2.06 -31.03
N MET A 25 43.06 1.46 -32.14
CA MET A 25 41.72 1.67 -32.68
C MET A 25 40.72 0.63 -32.12
N ALA A 26 40.69 0.46 -30.80
CA ALA A 26 39.54 -0.14 -30.13
C ALA A 26 38.38 0.85 -30.26
N GLN A 27 37.51 0.61 -31.24
CA GLN A 27 36.35 1.43 -31.51
C GLN A 27 35.46 1.50 -30.28
N SER A 28 35.48 2.66 -29.61
CA SER A 28 34.43 3.09 -28.70
C SER A 28 33.17 3.29 -29.53
N GLN A 29 32.34 2.24 -29.63
CA GLN A 29 31.02 2.33 -30.23
C GLN A 29 30.16 3.23 -29.33
N PRO A 30 29.52 4.28 -29.86
CA PRO A 30 28.65 5.14 -29.07
C PRO A 30 27.48 4.31 -28.54
N ALA A 31 27.46 4.08 -27.23
CA ALA A 31 26.38 3.37 -26.56
C ALA A 31 25.10 4.23 -26.59
N THR A 32 24.24 4.00 -27.58
CA THR A 32 22.91 4.59 -27.62
C THR A 32 22.05 3.92 -26.56
N THR A 33 21.94 4.53 -25.37
CA THR A 33 21.08 4.01 -24.32
C THR A 33 19.66 4.54 -24.50
N VAL A 34 18.74 3.64 -24.79
CA VAL A 34 17.31 3.95 -24.71
C VAL A 34 16.93 3.83 -23.24
N GLN A 35 16.65 4.95 -22.58
CA GLN A 35 16.21 4.95 -21.18
C GLN A 35 14.73 4.56 -21.10
N LEU A 36 14.47 3.26 -21.21
CA LEU A 36 13.16 2.72 -20.83
C LEU A 36 13.13 2.53 -19.30
N PRO A 37 12.02 2.89 -18.64
CA PRO A 37 11.82 2.55 -17.24
C PRO A 37 11.77 1.03 -17.10
N THR A 38 12.70 0.46 -16.34
CA THR A 38 12.68 -0.95 -15.97
C THR A 38 11.98 -1.10 -14.63
N PHE A 39 10.95 -1.94 -14.58
CA PHE A 39 10.24 -2.26 -13.35
C PHE A 39 10.56 -3.69 -12.94
N GLN A 40 10.93 -3.87 -11.69
CA GLN A 40 11.14 -5.17 -11.08
C GLN A 40 10.07 -5.35 -10.00
N PHE A 41 9.22 -6.36 -10.18
CA PHE A 41 8.17 -6.69 -9.22
C PHE A 41 8.47 -8.03 -8.57
N PHE A 42 8.36 -8.06 -7.24
CA PHE A 42 8.34 -9.28 -6.45
C PHE A 42 7.06 -9.27 -5.63
N GLY A 43 6.33 -10.39 -5.62
CA GLY A 43 5.07 -10.51 -4.91
C GLY A 43 4.83 -11.95 -4.44
N VAL A 44 4.19 -12.09 -3.29
CA VAL A 44 3.81 -13.38 -2.72
C VAL A 44 2.29 -13.43 -2.60
N GLY A 45 1.66 -14.30 -3.39
CA GLY A 45 0.19 -14.46 -3.46
C GLY A 45 -0.28 -15.70 -2.72
N THR A 46 -0.17 -15.72 -1.39
CA THR A 46 -0.55 -16.87 -0.56
C THR A 46 -1.56 -16.49 0.50
N THR A 47 -2.32 -17.47 0.99
CA THR A 47 -3.27 -17.31 2.10
C THR A 47 -2.69 -17.95 3.36
N VAL A 48 -2.69 -17.20 4.46
CA VAL A 48 -2.13 -17.63 5.73
C VAL A 48 -3.13 -17.40 6.86
N LEU A 49 -3.25 -18.35 7.78
CA LEU A 49 -3.97 -18.17 9.03
C LEU A 49 -3.00 -17.56 10.05
N VAL A 50 -3.29 -16.35 10.54
CA VAL A 50 -2.47 -15.63 11.51
C VAL A 50 -3.31 -15.33 12.74
N PRO A 51 -2.85 -15.66 13.96
CA PRO A 51 -3.57 -15.30 15.17
C PRO A 51 -3.58 -13.78 15.38
N ASP A 52 -4.49 -13.27 16.21
CA ASP A 52 -4.47 -11.85 16.59
C ASP A 52 -3.14 -11.49 17.25
N ARG A 53 -2.54 -10.37 16.84
CA ARG A 53 -1.17 -9.94 17.17
C ARG A 53 -0.07 -10.88 16.69
N GLY A 54 -0.42 -11.88 15.90
CA GLY A 54 0.50 -12.80 15.26
C GLY A 54 1.27 -12.12 14.13
N ALA A 55 2.43 -12.70 13.83
CA ALA A 55 3.17 -12.42 12.62
C ALA A 55 3.49 -13.74 11.92
N THR A 56 3.47 -13.73 10.59
CA THR A 56 3.90 -14.88 9.79
C THR A 56 4.79 -14.44 8.65
N TYR A 57 5.72 -15.31 8.28
CA TYR A 57 6.62 -15.12 7.15
C TYR A 57 5.94 -15.66 5.89
N LEU A 58 5.74 -14.80 4.89
CA LEU A 58 5.09 -15.21 3.63
C LEU A 58 6.09 -15.84 2.67
N GLY A 59 7.34 -15.41 2.72
CA GLY A 59 8.39 -15.90 1.83
C GLY A 59 9.35 -14.79 1.43
N GLY A 60 10.31 -15.16 0.60
CA GLY A 60 11.33 -14.25 0.12
C GLY A 60 12.20 -14.90 -0.94
N ILE A 61 12.94 -14.08 -1.68
CA ILE A 61 13.93 -14.52 -2.66
C ILE A 61 15.31 -14.04 -2.25
N ASN A 62 16.28 -14.95 -2.28
CA ASN A 62 17.68 -14.64 -2.11
C ASN A 62 18.40 -15.05 -3.39
N SER A 63 19.03 -14.09 -4.07
CA SER A 63 19.80 -14.35 -5.29
C SER A 63 21.23 -13.88 -5.08
N SER A 64 22.20 -14.71 -5.46
CA SER A 64 23.61 -14.35 -5.49
C SER A 64 24.19 -14.72 -6.85
N SER A 65 25.00 -13.84 -7.41
CA SER A 65 25.72 -14.05 -8.66
C SER A 65 27.17 -13.68 -8.44
N SER A 66 28.09 -14.52 -8.92
CA SER A 66 29.52 -14.22 -8.95
C SER A 66 30.06 -14.48 -10.35
N GLY A 67 30.92 -13.59 -10.82
CA GLY A 67 31.52 -13.67 -12.14
C GLY A 67 33.00 -13.30 -12.06
N ALA A 68 33.82 -13.98 -12.84
CA ALA A 68 35.21 -13.60 -13.04
C ALA A 68 35.52 -13.58 -14.54
N SER A 69 36.13 -12.50 -15.01
CA SER A 69 36.64 -12.39 -16.38
C SER A 69 38.15 -12.21 -16.33
N GLN A 70 38.88 -13.02 -17.09
CA GLN A 70 40.33 -12.95 -17.19
C GLN A 70 40.72 -12.62 -18.63
N PHE A 71 41.53 -11.57 -18.79
CA PHE A 71 42.15 -11.16 -20.04
C PHE A 71 43.66 -11.19 -19.85
N GLY A 72 44.39 -11.95 -20.66
CA GLY A 72 45.84 -12.06 -20.52
C GLY A 72 46.49 -12.57 -21.79
N VAL A 73 47.82 -12.48 -21.85
CA VAL A 73 48.57 -13.02 -22.98
C VAL A 73 48.54 -14.55 -22.90
N PRO A 74 48.06 -15.25 -23.93
CA PRO A 74 48.11 -16.71 -23.93
C PRO A 74 49.58 -17.15 -23.79
N LEU A 75 49.83 -18.16 -22.94
CA LEU A 75 51.15 -18.73 -22.58
C LEU A 75 52.04 -18.02 -21.54
N LEU A 76 51.76 -16.79 -21.10
CA LEU A 76 52.55 -16.14 -20.03
C LEU A 76 51.80 -16.13 -18.68
N PRO A 77 52.12 -17.03 -17.74
CA PRO A 77 51.51 -17.02 -16.41
C PRO A 77 52.08 -15.90 -15.55
N GLY A 78 51.24 -15.23 -14.78
CA GLY A 78 51.68 -14.31 -13.73
C GLY A 78 50.70 -13.16 -13.47
N PRO A 79 50.73 -12.57 -12.25
CA PRO A 79 49.87 -11.45 -11.88
C PRO A 79 50.15 -10.16 -12.69
N LEU A 80 51.31 -10.09 -13.36
CA LEU A 80 51.72 -8.97 -14.20
C LEU A 80 51.24 -9.09 -15.66
N PHE A 81 50.89 -10.29 -16.12
CA PHE A 81 50.55 -10.58 -17.52
C PHE A 81 49.09 -11.01 -17.72
N GLY A 82 48.29 -10.98 -16.64
CA GLY A 82 46.86 -11.26 -16.63
C GLY A 82 46.08 -10.18 -15.89
N ASN A 83 45.07 -9.64 -16.55
CA ASN A 83 44.05 -8.79 -15.97
C ASN A 83 42.86 -9.66 -15.56
N ARG A 84 42.49 -9.65 -14.28
CA ARG A 84 41.36 -10.43 -13.74
C ARG A 84 40.38 -9.47 -13.08
N ALA A 85 39.15 -9.42 -13.59
CA ALA A 85 38.03 -8.78 -12.91
C ALA A 85 37.20 -9.85 -12.19
N ILE A 86 36.81 -9.55 -10.95
CA ILE A 86 35.93 -10.40 -10.14
C ILE A 86 34.79 -9.50 -9.69
N GLY A 87 33.56 -9.93 -9.90
CA GLY A 87 32.35 -9.28 -9.41
C GLY A 87 31.48 -10.26 -8.64
N SER A 88 30.82 -9.77 -7.59
CA SER A 88 29.74 -10.48 -6.92
C SER A 88 28.57 -9.55 -6.67
N GLN A 89 27.35 -10.09 -6.76
CA GLN A 89 26.11 -9.40 -6.49
C GLN A 89 25.24 -10.30 -5.63
N ALA A 90 24.73 -9.78 -4.52
CA ALA A 90 23.77 -10.46 -3.67
C ALA A 90 22.53 -9.58 -3.50
N SER A 91 21.35 -10.18 -3.55
CA SER A 91 20.06 -9.52 -3.32
C SER A 91 19.16 -10.42 -2.48
N ALA A 92 18.39 -9.80 -1.59
CA ALA A 92 17.43 -10.46 -0.72
C ALA A 92 16.14 -9.61 -0.65
N ALA A 93 15.00 -10.24 -0.81
CA ALA A 93 13.69 -9.62 -0.65
C ALA A 93 12.79 -10.54 0.16
N ASN A 94 12.24 -10.01 1.26
CA ASN A 94 11.46 -10.78 2.24
C ASN A 94 10.09 -10.15 2.42
N THR A 95 9.06 -10.96 2.64
CA THR A 95 7.70 -10.49 2.91
C THR A 95 7.16 -11.17 4.16
N SER A 96 6.63 -10.36 5.08
CA SER A 96 5.97 -10.82 6.30
C SER A 96 4.70 -10.02 6.52
N VAL A 97 3.74 -10.65 7.20
CA VAL A 97 2.47 -10.02 7.58
C VAL A 97 2.33 -10.10 9.08
N ARG A 98 1.92 -8.98 9.68
CA ARG A 98 1.52 -8.88 11.09
C ARG A 98 0.07 -8.41 11.15
N VAL A 99 -0.72 -9.07 11.97
CA VAL A 99 -2.16 -8.80 12.08
C VAL A 99 -2.48 -8.22 13.45
N TRP A 100 -3.37 -7.23 13.48
CA TRP A 100 -3.96 -6.71 14.70
C TRP A 100 -5.46 -6.52 14.51
N ILE A 101 -6.26 -7.18 15.33
CA ILE A 101 -7.71 -7.04 15.33
C ILE A 101 -8.08 -5.87 16.25
N HIS A 102 -8.75 -4.88 15.69
CA HIS A 102 -9.19 -3.70 16.43
C HIS A 102 -10.64 -3.88 16.90
N ASP A 103 -10.88 -3.58 18.17
CA ASP A 103 -12.23 -3.38 18.68
C ASP A 103 -12.65 -1.94 18.38
N PHE A 104 -13.49 -1.79 17.36
CA PHE A 104 -13.91 -0.47 16.89
C PHE A 104 -14.87 0.23 17.85
N GLU A 105 -15.67 -0.52 18.61
CA GLU A 105 -16.66 0.04 19.52
C GLU A 105 -15.99 0.68 20.74
N ALA A 106 -15.07 -0.05 21.37
CA ALA A 106 -14.28 0.49 22.48
C ALA A 106 -13.40 1.69 22.05
N MET A 107 -12.94 1.70 20.79
CA MET A 107 -12.16 2.81 20.24
C MET A 107 -13.01 4.05 19.98
N ASP A 108 -14.20 3.89 19.41
CA ASP A 108 -15.12 4.99 19.16
C ASP A 108 -15.59 5.63 20.47
N GLU A 109 -15.91 4.82 21.48
CA GLU A 109 -16.20 5.34 22.82
C GLU A 109 -15.04 6.16 23.41
N MET A 110 -13.80 5.68 23.24
CA MET A 110 -12.62 6.39 23.71
C MET A 110 -12.44 7.70 22.96
N LEU A 111 -12.62 7.71 21.64
CA LEU A 111 -12.58 8.92 20.81
C LEU A 111 -13.67 9.92 21.21
N LEU A 112 -14.88 9.45 21.49
CA LEU A 112 -15.99 10.29 21.95
C LEU A 112 -15.72 10.86 23.34
N ARG A 113 -15.18 10.07 24.27
CA ARG A 113 -14.78 10.55 25.61
C ARG A 113 -13.66 11.58 25.52
N GLN A 114 -12.68 11.35 24.64
CA GLN A 114 -11.60 12.30 24.41
C GLN A 114 -12.11 13.61 23.78
N ALA A 115 -12.98 13.52 22.78
CA ALA A 115 -13.61 14.69 22.17
C ALA A 115 -14.49 15.45 23.19
N ALA A 116 -15.23 14.74 24.04
CA ALA A 116 -15.99 15.36 25.12
C ALA A 116 -15.08 16.06 26.14
N ALA A 117 -13.97 15.43 26.54
CA ALA A 117 -12.98 16.05 27.43
C ALA A 117 -12.34 17.30 26.81
N GLN A 118 -12.04 17.28 25.51
CA GLN A 118 -11.52 18.44 24.78
C GLN A 118 -12.55 19.58 24.68
N ARG A 119 -13.84 19.26 24.49
CA ARG A 119 -14.93 20.25 24.49
C ARG A 119 -15.11 20.93 25.85
N VAL A 120 -14.91 20.21 26.96
CA VAL A 120 -15.04 20.78 28.32
C VAL A 120 -13.87 21.73 28.66
N GLY A 121 -12.70 21.55 28.04
CA GLY A 121 -11.53 22.42 28.24
C GLY A 121 -11.43 23.62 27.28
N GLN A 122 -12.27 23.71 26.25
CA GLN A 122 -12.29 24.84 25.32
C GLN A 122 -13.33 25.87 25.76
N PRO A 123 -12.93 27.04 26.31
CA PRO A 123 -13.84 28.17 26.37
C PRO A 123 -14.23 28.53 24.94
N LEU A 124 -15.52 28.73 24.69
CA LEU A 124 -16.07 29.24 23.44
C LEU A 124 -15.39 30.57 23.07
N LEU A 125 -14.28 30.50 22.36
CA LEU A 125 -13.62 31.65 21.75
C LEU A 125 -13.33 31.33 20.28
N ALA A 126 -14.18 31.94 19.45
CA ALA A 126 -13.93 32.41 18.09
C ALA A 126 -13.13 31.51 17.13
N THR A 127 -13.82 31.11 16.06
CA THR A 127 -13.37 31.12 14.67
C THR A 127 -12.02 31.82 14.43
N ALA A 128 -10.97 31.05 14.15
CA ALA A 128 -9.84 31.45 13.30
C ALA A 128 -9.11 30.21 12.74
N PRO A 129 -8.62 30.25 11.49
CA PRO A 129 -8.13 29.09 10.77
C PRO A 129 -6.69 28.71 11.13
N HIS A 130 -6.42 27.40 10.99
CA HIS A 130 -5.12 26.73 10.93
C HIS A 130 -3.90 27.62 10.68
N LEU A 131 -3.05 27.82 11.70
CA LEU A 131 -1.60 27.97 11.52
C LEU A 131 -0.82 27.53 12.78
N ARG A 132 0.19 26.66 12.54
CA ARG A 132 1.38 26.35 13.36
C ARG A 132 1.15 25.56 14.68
N ALA A 133 2.02 24.67 15.14
CA ALA A 133 3.37 24.25 14.74
C ALA A 133 3.59 22.79 15.16
N THR A 134 4.53 22.12 14.51
CA THR A 134 5.09 20.83 14.94
C THR A 134 5.80 20.98 16.27
N GLU A 135 5.22 20.43 17.34
CA GLU A 135 5.91 20.17 18.59
C GLU A 135 5.94 18.67 18.86
N THR A 136 7.16 18.12 18.80
CA THR A 136 7.55 16.85 19.38
C THR A 136 7.24 16.85 20.87
N ALA A 137 6.21 16.10 21.28
CA ALA A 137 5.89 15.88 22.69
C ALA A 137 5.71 14.38 22.96
N THR A 138 6.58 13.86 23.82
CA THR A 138 6.52 12.55 24.47
C THR A 138 5.21 12.39 25.24
N SER A 139 4.40 11.41 24.89
CA SER A 139 3.09 11.16 25.53
C SER A 139 3.22 10.51 26.91
N PRO A 140 2.56 11.02 27.97
CA PRO A 140 2.31 10.26 29.19
C PRO A 140 1.04 9.41 29.06
N LYS A 141 1.09 8.21 29.63
CA LYS A 141 0.03 7.19 29.66
C LYS A 141 -1.15 7.63 30.53
N PRO A 142 -2.42 7.64 30.05
CA PRO A 142 -3.56 8.01 30.88
C PRO A 142 -4.13 6.79 31.64
N GLU A 143 -4.27 6.95 32.95
CA GLU A 143 -5.05 6.07 33.83
C GLU A 143 -6.55 6.27 33.62
N ARG A 144 -7.32 5.18 33.60
CA ARG A 144 -8.77 5.19 33.33
C ARG A 144 -9.59 5.43 34.61
N PRO A 145 -10.54 6.37 34.64
CA PRO A 145 -11.54 6.43 35.70
C PRO A 145 -12.65 5.39 35.46
N LYS A 146 -13.05 4.67 36.51
CA LYS A 146 -14.19 3.74 36.51
C LYS A 146 -15.48 4.55 36.68
N THR A 147 -16.41 4.46 35.72
CA THR A 147 -17.71 5.15 35.79
C THR A 147 -18.85 4.12 35.74
N ASP A 148 -19.85 4.34 36.59
CA ASP A 148 -20.97 3.44 36.90
C ASP A 148 -21.84 3.04 35.69
N LEU A 149 -21.97 1.73 35.50
CA LEU A 149 -22.76 1.05 34.46
C LEU A 149 -24.25 1.43 34.45
N VAL A 150 -24.79 1.89 35.58
CA VAL A 150 -26.22 2.24 35.73
C VAL A 150 -26.60 3.49 34.91
N LYS A 151 -25.65 4.39 34.64
CA LYS A 151 -25.92 5.62 33.86
C LYS A 151 -25.90 5.40 32.33
N LEU A 152 -25.39 4.26 31.86
CA LEU A 152 -25.35 3.92 30.43
C LEU A 152 -26.68 3.32 29.96
N LEU A 153 -27.29 2.44 30.76
CA LEU A 153 -28.60 1.84 30.47
C LEU A 153 -29.73 2.88 30.36
N THR A 154 -29.67 3.97 31.13
CA THR A 154 -30.70 5.02 31.10
C THR A 154 -30.57 5.94 29.87
N ARG A 155 -29.45 5.89 29.12
CA ARG A 155 -29.19 6.80 27.98
C ARG A 155 -29.54 6.20 26.61
N GLU A 156 -29.57 4.87 26.49
CA GLU A 156 -30.07 4.18 25.28
C GLU A 156 -31.59 4.34 25.09
N ALA A 157 -32.30 4.79 26.13
CA ALA A 157 -33.70 5.21 26.07
C ALA A 157 -33.89 6.61 25.44
N GLY A 158 -32.92 7.08 24.64
CA GLY A 158 -33.05 8.27 23.79
C GLY A 158 -34.26 8.17 22.86
N GLU A 159 -35.06 9.23 22.97
CA GLU A 159 -36.42 9.53 22.53
C GLU A 159 -37.01 8.78 21.31
N PRO A 160 -38.29 8.34 21.38
CA PRO A 160 -38.97 7.65 20.28
C PRO A 160 -39.09 8.52 19.01
N GLU A 161 -39.03 9.84 19.14
CA GLU A 161 -39.12 10.79 18.02
C GLU A 161 -37.91 10.69 17.08
N ASP A 162 -36.69 10.57 17.61
CA ASP A 162 -35.45 10.41 16.82
C ASP A 162 -35.43 9.09 16.03
N ARG A 163 -36.06 8.03 16.57
CA ARG A 163 -36.15 6.75 15.88
C ARG A 163 -37.15 6.81 14.73
N SER A 164 -38.28 7.49 14.93
CA SER A 164 -39.32 7.65 13.91
C SER A 164 -38.81 8.46 12.71
N THR A 165 -38.14 9.59 12.95
CA THR A 165 -37.56 10.44 11.89
C THR A 165 -36.46 9.72 11.11
N ALA A 166 -35.63 8.92 11.80
CA ALA A 166 -34.60 8.11 11.14
C ALA A 166 -35.18 7.02 10.22
N ILE A 167 -36.32 6.41 10.61
CA ILE A 167 -37.02 5.42 9.77
C ILE A 167 -37.58 6.11 8.51
N GLU A 168 -38.20 7.28 8.65
CA GLU A 168 -38.78 8.02 7.52
C GLU A 168 -37.73 8.42 6.49
N LEU A 169 -36.56 8.91 6.94
CA LEU A 169 -35.46 9.28 6.06
C LEU A 169 -34.95 8.08 5.25
N GLN A 170 -34.85 6.90 5.88
CA GLN A 170 -34.43 5.68 5.21
C GLN A 170 -35.44 5.20 4.16
N LEU A 171 -36.75 5.33 4.45
CA LEU A 171 -37.80 5.00 3.49
C LEU A 171 -37.83 5.96 2.30
N ALA A 172 -37.63 7.26 2.53
CA ALA A 172 -37.51 8.26 1.46
C ALA A 172 -36.35 7.93 0.52
N LYS A 173 -35.18 7.59 1.07
CA LYS A 173 -34.00 7.23 0.27
C LYS A 173 -34.20 5.94 -0.52
N ALA A 174 -34.87 4.94 0.07
CA ALA A 174 -35.17 3.70 -0.63
C ALA A 174 -36.07 3.94 -1.85
N ARG A 175 -37.07 4.82 -1.74
CA ARG A 175 -37.99 5.18 -2.83
C ARG A 175 -37.28 5.93 -3.97
N GLU A 176 -36.39 6.85 -3.63
CA GLU A 176 -35.56 7.57 -4.60
C GLU A 176 -34.69 6.59 -5.42
N LEU A 177 -34.09 5.60 -4.76
CA LEU A 177 -33.26 4.59 -5.41
C LEU A 177 -34.05 3.63 -6.31
N LEU A 178 -35.31 3.35 -5.96
CA LEU A 178 -36.21 2.61 -6.84
C LEU A 178 -36.56 3.41 -8.10
N ALA A 179 -36.83 4.71 -7.97
CA ALA A 179 -37.06 5.58 -9.12
C ALA A 179 -35.81 5.70 -10.01
N ALA A 180 -34.62 5.63 -9.42
CA ALA A 180 -33.35 5.60 -10.14
C ALA A 180 -33.00 4.23 -10.76
N GLY A 181 -33.89 3.23 -10.69
CA GLY A 181 -33.68 1.90 -11.27
C GLY A 181 -32.64 1.05 -10.55
N LYS A 182 -32.37 1.31 -9.26
CA LYS A 182 -31.37 0.59 -8.44
C LYS A 182 -32.03 -0.26 -7.34
N PRO A 183 -32.74 -1.35 -7.69
CA PRO A 183 -33.53 -2.13 -6.73
C PRO A 183 -32.67 -2.82 -5.65
N GLY A 184 -31.45 -3.24 -5.99
CA GLY A 184 -30.54 -3.88 -5.04
C GLY A 184 -30.13 -2.95 -3.89
N VAL A 185 -29.85 -1.67 -4.18
CA VAL A 185 -29.46 -0.68 -3.16
C VAL A 185 -30.68 -0.24 -2.35
N ALA A 186 -31.84 -0.07 -2.99
CA ALA A 186 -33.08 0.26 -2.30
C ALA A 186 -33.46 -0.77 -1.21
N LYS A 187 -33.22 -2.06 -1.47
CA LYS A 187 -33.44 -3.16 -0.51
C LYS A 187 -32.67 -2.96 0.80
N ILE A 188 -31.43 -2.47 0.73
CA ILE A 188 -30.58 -2.25 1.91
C ILE A 188 -31.21 -1.18 2.80
N TYR A 189 -31.69 -0.08 2.23
CA TYR A 189 -32.36 0.99 2.98
C TYR A 189 -33.68 0.53 3.62
N TYR A 190 -34.46 -0.30 2.94
CA TYR A 190 -35.64 -0.94 3.56
C TYR A 190 -35.26 -1.88 4.71
N GLN A 191 -34.17 -2.64 4.61
CA GLN A 191 -33.71 -3.50 5.70
C GLN A 191 -33.24 -2.71 6.92
N MET A 192 -32.63 -1.54 6.72
CA MET A 192 -32.26 -0.64 7.82
C MET A 192 -33.49 -0.10 8.55
N ALA A 193 -34.52 0.30 7.79
CA ALA A 193 -35.79 0.74 8.37
C ALA A 193 -36.47 -0.38 9.16
N LEU A 194 -36.45 -1.62 8.65
CA LEU A 194 -37.02 -2.79 9.32
C LEU A 194 -36.33 -3.15 10.64
N ARG A 195 -35.01 -2.95 10.73
CA ARG A 195 -34.25 -3.20 11.98
C ARG A 195 -34.59 -2.19 13.07
N ARG A 196 -35.02 -0.98 12.69
CA ARG A 196 -35.35 0.11 13.61
C ARG A 196 -36.84 0.19 13.96
N SER A 197 -37.71 -0.34 13.09
CA SER A 197 -39.16 -0.42 13.33
C SER A 197 -39.55 -1.62 14.21
N ALA A 198 -40.55 -1.44 15.08
CA ALA A 198 -41.12 -2.50 15.91
C ALA A 198 -42.64 -2.64 15.67
N GLY A 199 -43.19 -3.82 15.95
CA GLY A 199 -44.63 -4.10 15.87
C GLY A 199 -45.24 -3.92 14.47
N GLU A 200 -46.44 -3.36 14.42
CA GLU A 200 -47.25 -3.18 13.19
C GLU A 200 -46.52 -2.37 12.10
N GLN A 201 -45.71 -1.39 12.48
CA GLN A 201 -44.95 -0.55 11.54
C GLN A 201 -43.94 -1.38 10.73
N ARG A 202 -43.36 -2.43 11.33
CA ARG A 202 -42.41 -3.32 10.66
C ARG A 202 -43.09 -4.15 9.58
N GLU A 203 -44.30 -4.64 9.84
CA GLU A 203 -45.06 -5.44 8.88
C GLU A 203 -45.46 -4.60 7.67
N ARG A 204 -45.91 -3.35 7.89
CA ARG A 204 -46.23 -2.40 6.83
C ARG A 204 -45.02 -2.11 5.94
N ILE A 205 -43.85 -1.85 6.54
CA ILE A 205 -42.60 -1.60 5.79
C ILE A 205 -42.15 -2.85 5.03
N ALA A 206 -42.32 -4.05 5.60
CA ALA A 206 -41.93 -5.29 4.95
C ALA A 206 -42.81 -5.60 3.73
N ALA A 207 -44.12 -5.34 3.84
CA ALA A 207 -45.07 -5.47 2.73
C ALA A 207 -44.79 -4.44 1.61
N GLU A 208 -44.49 -3.19 1.99
CA GLU A 208 -44.10 -2.14 1.03
C GLU A 208 -42.81 -2.53 0.29
N MET A 209 -41.79 -3.00 1.01
CA MET A 209 -40.52 -3.42 0.41
C MET A 209 -40.72 -4.52 -0.63
N ARG A 210 -41.48 -5.58 -0.32
CA ARG A 210 -41.69 -6.72 -1.22
C ARG A 210 -42.38 -6.28 -2.51
N SER A 211 -43.53 -5.61 -2.39
CA SER A 211 -44.33 -5.17 -3.55
C SER A 211 -43.56 -4.22 -4.48
N ARG A 212 -42.84 -3.24 -3.91
CA ARG A 212 -42.10 -2.25 -4.71
C ARG A 212 -40.84 -2.80 -5.36
N ILE A 213 -40.12 -3.69 -4.67
CA ILE A 213 -38.94 -4.34 -5.25
C ILE A 213 -39.36 -5.29 -6.37
N GLU A 214 -40.41 -6.07 -6.18
CA GLU A 214 -40.95 -6.97 -7.23
C GLU A 214 -41.38 -6.18 -8.46
N THR A 215 -42.09 -5.06 -8.27
CA THR A 215 -42.50 -4.17 -9.38
C THR A 215 -41.28 -3.56 -10.09
N ALA A 216 -40.27 -3.12 -9.33
CA ALA A 216 -39.05 -2.53 -9.91
C ALA A 216 -38.18 -3.55 -10.65
N ILE A 217 -38.12 -4.80 -10.17
CA ILE A 217 -37.43 -5.89 -10.87
C ILE A 217 -38.17 -6.20 -12.17
N ALA A 218 -39.49 -6.35 -12.12
CA ALA A 218 -40.32 -6.59 -13.31
C ALA A 218 -40.21 -5.47 -14.35
N ALA A 219 -40.12 -4.20 -13.92
CA ALA A 219 -39.91 -3.06 -14.81
C ALA A 219 -38.47 -2.97 -15.39
N SER A 220 -37.50 -3.65 -14.76
CA SER A 220 -36.10 -3.69 -15.20
C SER A 220 -35.73 -4.89 -16.08
N SER A 221 -36.65 -5.85 -16.23
CA SER A 221 -36.49 -7.00 -17.13
C SER A 221 -37.08 -6.65 -18.52
N PRO A 222 -36.27 -6.60 -19.60
CA PRO A 222 -36.76 -6.39 -20.95
C PRO A 222 -37.51 -7.60 -21.52
#